data_AF-X1AXG1-F1
#
_entry.id   AF-X1AXG1-F1
#
_cell.length_a   1.000
_cell.length_b   1.000
_cell.length_c   1.000
_cell.angle_alpha   90.00
_cell.angle_beta   90.00
_cell.angle_gamma   90.00
#
_symmetry.space_group_name_H-M   'P 1'
#
loop_
_entity.id
_entity.type
_entity.pdbx_description
1 polymer ?
#
loop_
_entity_poly.entity_id
_entity_poly.type
_entity_poly.pdbx_seq_one_letter_code
_entity_poly.pdbx_strand_id
1 'polypeptide(L)'
;VGFDEGSSFERLVIGNEFLSYLNFIFGHDYKVDDNTIDFERIKKAGIGGNFAPGPGEFEKNDDLYWDSDIFIREWHKDWKNNRNMMLDRIENKIQRILKENLPPKLAIDESIVEKLDDIIGHHINDSSFLENFKKELEYAIKTISINL
;
A
#
# COMPACT_ATOMS: atom_id res chain seq x y z
N VAL A 1 1.82 16.38 13.07
CA VAL A 1 2.98 15.51 12.79
C VAL A 1 3.01 15.26 11.30
N GLY A 2 4.11 15.64 10.65
CA GLY A 2 4.36 15.40 9.23
C GLY A 2 4.47 13.91 8.93
N PHE A 3 4.46 13.55 7.63
CA PHE A 3 4.63 12.16 7.18
C PHE A 3 5.91 11.52 7.72
N ASP A 4 6.95 12.32 7.93
CA ASP A 4 8.28 11.87 8.38
C ASP A 4 8.41 11.78 9.91
N GLU A 5 7.38 12.20 10.65
CA GLU A 5 7.43 12.35 12.11
C GLU A 5 6.53 11.34 12.84
N GLY A 6 5.73 10.56 12.12
CA GLY A 6 4.84 9.57 12.72
C GLY A 6 4.37 8.49 11.74
N SER A 7 4.42 7.24 12.18
CA SER A 7 3.89 6.08 11.44
C SER A 7 2.53 5.66 11.99
N SER A 8 1.58 5.33 11.11
CA SER A 8 0.29 4.73 11.46
C SER A 8 -0.04 3.64 10.44
N PHE A 9 -0.57 2.52 10.92
CA PHE A 9 -0.99 1.41 10.04
C PHE A 9 -2.15 1.83 9.14
N GLU A 10 -3.06 2.66 9.64
CA GLU A 10 -4.16 3.23 8.87
C GLU A 10 -3.63 4.02 7.68
N ARG A 11 -2.59 4.82 7.91
CA ARG A 11 -1.96 5.62 6.86
C ARG A 11 -1.23 4.76 5.83
N LEU A 12 -0.58 3.68 6.24
CA LEU A 12 0.04 2.71 5.32
C LEU A 12 -1.01 2.03 4.44
N VAL A 13 -2.14 1.62 5.03
CA VAL A 13 -3.24 0.99 4.30
C VAL A 13 -3.88 1.96 3.29
N ILE A 14 -4.14 3.21 3.69
CA ILE A 14 -4.63 4.24 2.76
C ILE A 14 -3.62 4.49 1.63
N GLY A 15 -2.32 4.59 1.96
CA GLY A 15 -1.27 4.78 0.97
C GLY A 15 -1.19 3.64 -0.04
N ASN A 16 -1.28 2.39 0.44
CA ASN A 16 -1.35 1.21 -0.42
C ASN A 16 -2.58 1.23 -1.35
N GLU A 17 -3.72 1.71 -0.85
CA GLU A 17 -4.94 1.84 -1.66
C GLU A 17 -4.79 2.86 -2.80
N PHE A 18 -4.16 4.01 -2.51
CA PHE A 18 -3.82 4.98 -3.56
C PHE A 18 -2.82 4.40 -4.57
N LEU A 19 -1.81 3.64 -4.13
CA LEU A 19 -0.90 2.95 -5.04
C LEU A 19 -1.62 1.94 -5.93
N SER A 20 -2.57 1.18 -5.38
CA SER A 20 -3.45 0.30 -6.16
C SER A 20 -4.22 1.06 -7.23
N TYR A 21 -4.80 2.23 -6.87
CA TYR A 21 -5.49 3.08 -7.84
C TYR A 21 -4.56 3.62 -8.94
N LEU A 22 -3.35 4.05 -8.57
CA LEU A 22 -2.35 4.51 -9.54
C LEU A 22 -1.89 3.37 -10.45
N ASN A 23 -1.72 2.15 -9.93
CA ASN A 23 -1.42 0.98 -10.73
C ASN A 23 -2.56 0.63 -11.69
N PHE A 24 -3.82 0.84 -11.30
CA PHE A 24 -4.94 0.71 -12.22
C PHE A 24 -4.86 1.77 -13.34
N ILE A 25 -4.61 3.04 -13.01
CA ILE A 25 -4.52 4.10 -14.04
C ILE A 25 -3.34 3.90 -14.99
N PHE A 26 -2.16 3.59 -14.46
CA PHE A 26 -0.90 3.59 -15.21
C PHE A 26 -0.40 2.21 -15.62
N GLY A 27 -0.93 1.15 -15.03
CA GLY A 27 -0.54 -0.24 -15.33
C GLY A 27 -1.28 -0.85 -16.51
N HIS A 28 -2.30 -0.17 -17.04
CA HIS A 28 -3.04 -0.62 -18.22
C HIS A 28 -2.66 0.19 -19.46
N ASP A 29 -2.26 -0.51 -20.53
CA ASP A 29 -2.13 0.11 -21.84
C ASP A 29 -3.52 0.35 -22.43
N TYR A 30 -3.87 1.63 -22.61
CA TYR A 30 -5.10 1.99 -23.32
C TYR A 30 -4.95 1.68 -24.81
N LYS A 31 -5.52 0.56 -25.24
CA LYS A 31 -5.64 0.22 -26.66
C LYS A 31 -6.71 1.09 -27.31
N VAL A 32 -6.41 1.57 -28.51
CA VAL A 32 -7.37 2.28 -29.37
C VAL A 32 -7.50 1.48 -30.65
N ASP A 33 -8.50 0.60 -30.66
CA ASP A 33 -8.91 -0.26 -31.76
C ASP A 33 -10.45 -0.33 -31.88
N ASP A 34 -10.96 -0.99 -32.93
CA ASP A 34 -12.39 -1.10 -33.21
C ASP A 34 -13.20 -1.68 -32.04
N ASN A 35 -12.62 -2.58 -31.23
CA ASN A 35 -13.31 -3.18 -30.09
C ASN A 35 -13.40 -2.19 -28.91
N THR A 36 -12.32 -1.46 -28.63
CA THR A 36 -12.27 -0.47 -27.54
C THR A 36 -13.07 0.81 -27.82
N ILE A 37 -13.25 1.17 -29.10
CA ILE A 37 -14.12 2.29 -29.52
C ILE A 37 -15.61 1.91 -29.37
N ASP A 38 -15.95 0.62 -29.50
CA ASP A 38 -17.29 0.05 -29.29
C ASP A 38 -18.40 0.77 -30.10
N PHE A 39 -18.07 1.19 -31.33
CA PHE A 39 -18.94 2.01 -32.19
C PHE A 39 -20.29 1.34 -32.48
N GLU A 40 -20.30 0.04 -32.77
CA GLU A 40 -21.54 -0.68 -33.07
C GLU A 40 -22.48 -0.75 -31.87
N ARG A 41 -21.95 -0.83 -30.64
CA ARG A 41 -22.79 -0.77 -29.43
C ARG A 41 -23.33 0.63 -29.20
N ILE A 42 -22.54 1.68 -29.44
CA ILE A 42 -23.00 3.08 -29.41
C ILE A 42 -24.15 3.29 -30.39
N LYS A 43 -23.97 2.81 -31.63
CA LYS A 43 -25.00 2.88 -32.67
C LYS A 43 -26.25 2.09 -32.31
N LYS A 44 -26.10 0.90 -31.72
CA LYS A 44 -27.22 0.04 -31.27
C LYS A 44 -27.98 0.65 -30.09
N ALA A 45 -27.29 1.27 -29.14
CA ALA A 45 -27.93 1.94 -28.00
C ALA A 45 -28.81 3.11 -28.47
N GLY A 46 -28.33 3.89 -29.44
CA GLY A 46 -29.08 4.99 -30.03
C GLY A 46 -29.31 6.16 -29.07
N ILE A 47 -30.02 7.18 -29.54
CA ILE A 47 -30.30 8.40 -28.76
C ILE A 47 -31.22 8.04 -27.60
N GLY A 48 -30.78 8.34 -26.37
CA GLY A 48 -31.53 8.02 -25.15
C GLY A 48 -31.40 6.57 -24.68
N GLY A 49 -30.61 5.75 -25.37
CA GLY A 49 -30.24 4.40 -24.91
C GLY A 49 -29.26 4.41 -23.75
N ASN A 50 -29.01 3.23 -23.18
CA ASN A 50 -28.01 3.04 -22.14
C ASN A 50 -27.08 1.87 -22.48
N PHE A 51 -25.94 1.84 -21.81
CA PHE A 51 -24.91 0.82 -21.96
C PHE A 51 -24.87 -0.14 -20.78
N ALA A 52 -25.91 -0.14 -19.93
CA ALA A 52 -25.94 -1.05 -18.80
C ALA A 52 -25.89 -2.49 -19.34
N PRO A 53 -24.95 -3.32 -18.88
CA PRO A 53 -24.83 -4.68 -19.34
C PRO A 53 -26.13 -5.45 -19.10
N GLY A 54 -26.51 -6.30 -20.05
CA GLY A 54 -27.58 -7.26 -19.83
C GLY A 54 -27.22 -8.28 -18.74
N PRO A 55 -28.18 -9.06 -18.23
CA PRO A 55 -27.89 -10.17 -17.33
C PRO A 55 -26.87 -11.12 -17.97
N GLY A 56 -25.67 -11.26 -17.36
CA GLY A 56 -24.59 -12.13 -17.85
C GLY A 56 -23.48 -11.44 -18.66
N GLU A 57 -23.56 -10.13 -18.93
CA GLU A 57 -22.51 -9.38 -19.66
C GLU A 57 -21.47 -8.69 -18.74
N PHE A 58 -21.45 -9.03 -17.45
CA PHE A 58 -20.61 -8.39 -16.44
C PHE A 58 -19.12 -8.72 -16.57
N GLU A 59 -18.75 -9.86 -17.18
CA GLU A 59 -17.38 -10.37 -17.24
C GLU A 59 -16.40 -9.48 -18.04
N LYS A 60 -16.89 -8.50 -18.83
CA LYS A 60 -16.04 -7.59 -19.62
C LYS A 60 -15.64 -6.30 -18.91
N ASN A 61 -16.11 -6.06 -17.68
CA ASN A 61 -15.97 -4.75 -17.03
C ASN A 61 -14.95 -4.70 -15.88
N ASP A 62 -14.41 -5.83 -15.44
CA ASP A 62 -13.46 -5.86 -14.30
C ASP A 62 -12.18 -5.06 -14.61
N ASP A 63 -11.75 -5.03 -15.87
CA ASP A 63 -10.60 -4.22 -16.32
C ASP A 63 -10.92 -2.70 -16.45
N LEU A 64 -12.21 -2.32 -16.41
CA LEU A 64 -12.65 -0.94 -16.61
C LEU A 64 -12.95 -0.21 -15.30
N TYR A 65 -13.04 -0.93 -14.19
CA TYR A 65 -13.36 -0.37 -12.89
C TYR A 65 -12.35 -0.79 -11.84
N TRP A 66 -11.73 0.21 -11.22
CA TRP A 66 -11.01 0.00 -10.00
C TRP A 66 -11.98 -0.26 -8.84
N ASP A 67 -11.86 -1.45 -8.25
CA ASP A 67 -12.60 -1.87 -7.08
C ASP A 67 -11.77 -1.66 -5.81
N SER A 68 -12.28 -0.83 -4.91
CA SER A 68 -11.63 -0.48 -3.65
C SER A 68 -12.46 -0.96 -2.48
N ASP A 69 -11.85 -1.72 -1.58
CA ASP A 69 -12.48 -2.18 -0.34
C ASP A 69 -12.47 -1.11 0.77
N ILE A 70 -11.82 0.05 0.55
CA ILE A 70 -11.79 1.18 1.49
C ILE A 70 -12.63 2.35 0.97
N PHE A 71 -12.44 2.73 -0.30
CA PHE A 71 -13.12 3.85 -0.96
C PHE A 71 -14.36 3.37 -1.70
N ILE A 72 -15.35 2.91 -0.92
CA ILE A 72 -16.59 2.37 -1.46
C ILE A 72 -17.46 3.47 -2.09
N ARG A 73 -18.14 3.11 -3.17
CA ARG A 73 -19.14 3.94 -3.85
C ARG A 73 -20.51 3.33 -3.60
N GLU A 74 -21.22 3.85 -2.61
CA GLU A 74 -22.56 3.39 -2.26
C GLU A 74 -23.55 4.56 -2.15
N TRP A 75 -24.84 4.27 -2.31
CA TRP A 75 -25.87 5.29 -2.11
C TRP A 75 -25.90 5.72 -0.65
N HIS A 76 -26.14 7.01 -0.39
CA HIS A 76 -26.18 7.55 0.97
C HIS A 76 -27.15 6.80 1.90
N LYS A 77 -28.28 6.30 1.38
CA LYS A 77 -29.23 5.49 2.16
C LYS A 77 -28.59 4.19 2.65
N ASP A 78 -27.83 3.51 1.80
CA ASP A 78 -27.18 2.24 2.12
C ASP A 78 -26.01 2.47 3.07
N TRP A 79 -25.19 3.51 2.82
CA TRP A 79 -24.15 3.96 3.75
C TRP A 79 -24.70 4.24 5.15
N LYS A 80 -25.84 4.93 5.24
CA LYS A 80 -26.48 5.27 6.51
C LYS A 80 -26.99 4.04 7.25
N ASN A 81 -27.44 3.02 6.55
CA ASN A 81 -27.92 1.77 7.16
C ASN A 81 -26.76 0.89 7.63
N ASN A 82 -25.69 0.82 6.84
CA ASN A 82 -24.50 0.02 7.14
C ASN A 82 -23.62 0.67 8.21
N ARG A 83 -23.62 2.02 8.30
CA ARG A 83 -22.74 2.84 9.16
C ARG A 83 -21.26 2.44 9.11
N ASN A 84 -20.84 1.79 8.04
CA ASN A 84 -19.49 1.32 7.86
C ASN A 84 -18.63 2.55 7.52
N MET A 85 -17.88 3.06 8.50
CA MET A 85 -17.00 4.18 8.27
C MET A 85 -15.75 3.72 7.53
N MET A 86 -15.08 4.63 6.84
CA MET A 86 -13.80 4.34 6.20
C MET A 86 -12.78 3.79 7.21
N LEU A 87 -12.76 4.36 8.42
CA LEU A 87 -11.87 3.91 9.49
C LEU A 87 -12.16 2.47 9.93
N ASP A 88 -13.44 2.08 10.03
CA ASP A 88 -13.81 0.70 10.38
C ASP A 88 -13.31 -0.29 9.32
N ARG A 89 -13.40 0.08 8.02
CA ARG A 89 -12.87 -0.75 6.93
C ARG A 89 -11.35 -0.87 6.98
N ILE A 90 -10.67 0.24 7.28
CA ILE A 90 -9.23 0.26 7.44
C ILE A 90 -8.81 -0.63 8.61
N GLU A 91 -9.45 -0.50 9.77
CA GLU A 91 -9.16 -1.33 10.94
C GLU A 91 -9.38 -2.82 10.63
N ASN A 92 -10.50 -3.17 10.02
CA ASN A 92 -10.78 -4.55 9.60
C ASN A 92 -9.73 -5.08 8.62
N LYS A 93 -9.28 -4.26 7.65
CA LYS A 93 -8.24 -4.63 6.70
C LYS A 93 -6.89 -4.84 7.38
N ILE A 94 -6.52 -3.98 8.34
CA ILE A 94 -5.31 -4.14 9.16
C ILE A 94 -5.38 -5.46 9.94
N GLN A 95 -6.46 -5.71 10.67
CA GLN A 95 -6.63 -6.92 11.46
C GLN A 95 -6.57 -8.19 10.60
N ARG A 96 -7.18 -8.16 9.41
CA ARG A 96 -7.09 -9.24 8.43
C ARG A 96 -5.64 -9.50 8.00
N ILE A 97 -4.93 -8.45 7.56
CA ILE A 97 -3.53 -8.56 7.12
C ILE A 97 -2.64 -9.13 8.23
N LEU A 98 -2.76 -8.60 9.45
CA LEU A 98 -1.96 -9.05 10.60
C LEU A 98 -2.26 -10.51 10.95
N LYS A 99 -3.54 -10.90 10.98
CA LYS A 99 -3.94 -12.27 11.30
C LYS A 99 -3.47 -13.28 10.26
N GLU A 100 -3.50 -12.91 8.98
CA GLU A 100 -3.15 -13.81 7.88
C GLU A 100 -1.64 -13.92 7.64
N ASN A 101 -0.87 -12.87 7.98
CA ASN A 101 0.54 -12.76 7.61
C ASN A 101 1.51 -12.77 8.79
N LEU A 102 1.03 -12.85 10.04
CA LEU A 102 1.90 -12.98 11.22
C LEU A 102 1.92 -14.39 11.79
N PRO A 103 3.10 -14.93 12.13
CA PRO A 103 4.43 -14.39 11.80
C PRO A 103 4.70 -14.47 10.29
N PRO A 104 5.48 -13.53 9.72
CA PRO A 104 5.79 -13.55 8.30
C PRO A 104 6.59 -14.81 7.97
N LYS A 105 6.25 -15.44 6.85
CA LYS A 105 7.04 -16.56 6.34
C LYS A 105 8.46 -16.06 6.04
N LEU A 106 9.46 -16.83 6.46
CA LEU A 106 10.85 -16.52 6.13
C LEU A 106 11.02 -16.41 4.62
N ALA A 107 11.54 -15.26 4.17
CA ALA A 107 11.83 -15.01 2.76
C ALA A 107 13.13 -15.69 2.30
N ILE A 108 13.93 -16.15 3.26
CA ILE A 108 15.25 -16.74 3.06
C ILE A 108 15.36 -18.04 3.85
N ASP A 109 16.35 -18.85 3.50
CA ASP A 109 16.66 -20.11 4.18
C ASP A 109 17.12 -19.88 5.62
N GLU A 110 16.77 -20.81 6.52
CA GLU A 110 17.13 -20.73 7.95
C GLU A 110 18.64 -20.63 8.17
N SER A 111 19.46 -21.28 7.34
CA SER A 111 20.93 -21.19 7.46
C SER A 111 21.47 -19.78 7.16
N ILE A 112 20.74 -18.97 6.39
CA ILE A 112 21.10 -17.57 6.13
C ILE A 112 20.64 -16.71 7.31
N VAL A 113 19.47 -17.02 7.90
CA VAL A 113 18.97 -16.34 9.11
C VAL A 113 19.96 -16.53 10.26
N GLU A 114 20.42 -17.76 10.51
CA GLU A 114 21.42 -18.05 11.55
C GLU A 114 22.72 -17.26 11.34
N LYS A 115 23.21 -17.18 10.10
CA LYS A 115 24.39 -16.38 9.78
C LYS A 115 24.17 -14.88 10.01
N LEU A 116 22.98 -14.37 9.70
CA LEU A 116 22.64 -12.96 9.96
C LEU A 116 22.57 -12.70 11.46
N ASP A 117 21.97 -13.60 12.24
CA ASP A 117 21.90 -13.52 13.69
C ASP A 117 23.30 -13.58 14.32
N ASP A 118 24.20 -14.41 13.78
CA ASP A 118 25.61 -14.44 14.22
C ASP A 118 26.31 -13.11 13.91
N ILE A 119 26.14 -12.54 12.71
CA ILE A 119 26.74 -11.24 12.34
C ILE A 119 26.22 -10.13 13.24
N ILE A 120 24.90 -10.06 13.43
CA ILE A 120 24.25 -9.04 14.26
C ILE A 120 24.65 -9.24 15.72
N GLY A 121 24.62 -10.47 16.23
CA GLY A 121 25.01 -10.82 17.59
C GLY A 121 26.48 -10.52 17.88
N HIS A 122 27.37 -10.74 16.91
CA HIS A 122 28.76 -10.30 17.01
C HIS A 122 28.88 -8.77 17.06
N HIS A 123 28.14 -8.02 16.25
CA HIS A 123 28.16 -6.55 16.30
C HIS A 123 27.52 -5.95 17.57
N ILE A 124 26.51 -6.59 18.15
CA ILE A 124 25.91 -6.15 19.41
C ILE A 124 26.88 -6.35 20.58
N ASN A 125 27.63 -7.46 20.58
CA ASN A 125 28.63 -7.74 21.62
C ASN A 125 29.97 -7.02 21.37
N ASP A 126 30.23 -6.60 20.14
CA ASP A 126 31.39 -5.79 19.79
C ASP A 126 31.14 -4.31 20.10
N SER A 127 31.31 -3.94 21.37
CA SER A 127 31.21 -2.55 21.83
C SER A 127 32.34 -1.66 21.29
N SER A 128 33.31 -2.19 20.54
CA SER A 128 34.41 -1.39 19.98
C SER A 128 33.92 -0.30 19.04
N PHE A 129 32.83 -0.54 18.30
CA PHE A 129 32.19 0.49 17.48
C PHE A 129 31.66 1.64 18.34
N LEU A 130 30.91 1.35 19.40
CA LEU A 130 30.36 2.38 20.30
C LEU A 130 31.46 3.13 21.05
N GLU A 131 32.54 2.43 21.45
CA GLU A 131 33.69 3.06 22.10
C GLU A 131 34.47 3.97 21.15
N ASN A 132 34.69 3.53 19.90
CA ASN A 132 35.36 4.35 18.89
C ASN A 132 34.50 5.56 18.50
N PHE A 133 33.20 5.36 18.29
CA PHE A 133 32.27 6.46 18.03
C PHE A 133 32.23 7.48 19.17
N LYS A 134 32.25 7.01 20.43
CA LYS A 134 32.34 7.89 21.61
C LYS A 134 33.65 8.68 21.63
N LYS A 135 34.80 8.06 21.33
CA LYS A 135 36.09 8.75 21.20
C LYS A 135 36.08 9.81 20.10
N GLU A 136 35.49 9.51 18.95
CA GLU A 136 35.37 10.46 17.85
C GLU A 136 34.48 11.65 18.21
N LEU A 137 33.36 11.40 18.90
CA LEU A 137 32.50 12.47 19.43
C LEU A 137 33.22 13.33 20.47
N GLU A 138 33.94 12.73 21.41
CA GLU A 138 34.75 13.46 22.40
C GLU A 138 35.84 14.31 21.73
N TYR A 139 36.49 13.79 20.70
CA TYR A 139 37.47 14.53 19.91
C TYR A 139 36.84 15.69 19.13
N ALA A 140 35.69 15.48 18.51
CA ALA A 140 34.96 16.52 17.79
C ALA A 140 34.51 17.65 18.74
N ILE A 141 33.94 17.30 19.90
CA ILE A 141 33.54 18.26 20.93
C ILE A 141 34.76 19.06 21.42
N LYS A 142 35.88 18.39 21.71
CA LYS A 142 37.11 19.06 22.17
C LYS A 142 37.68 20.01 21.11
N THR A 143 37.64 19.61 19.84
CA THR A 143 38.08 20.45 18.71
C THR A 143 37.20 21.68 18.54
N ILE A 144 35.88 21.56 18.77
CA ILE A 144 34.96 22.68 18.73
C ILE A 144 35.17 23.62 19.93
N SER A 145 35.41 23.08 21.13
CA SER A 145 35.66 23.87 22.34
C SER A 145 37.01 24.59 22.39
N ILE A 146 37.99 24.20 21.58
CA ILE A 146 39.30 24.89 21.47
C ILE A 146 39.26 26.06 20.46
N ASN A 147 38.28 26.05 19.55
CA ASN A 147 38.12 27.07 18.50
C ASN A 147 37.02 28.12 18.82
N LEU A 148 36.53 28.14 20.06
CA LEU A 148 35.65 29.16 20.65
C LEU A 148 36.39 29.91 21.76
#